data_AF-A0A4Y7MQ00-F1
#
_entry.id   AF-A0A4Y7MQ00-F1
#
_cell.length_a   1.000
_cell.length_b   1.000
_cell.length_c   1.000
_cell.angle_alpha   90.00
_cell.angle_beta   90.00
_cell.angle_gamma   90.00
#
_symmetry.space_group_name_H-M   'P 1'
#
loop_
_entity.id
_entity.type
_entity.pdbx_description
1 polymer ?
#
loop_
_entity_poly.entity_id
_entity_poly.type
_entity_poly.pdbx_seq_one_letter_code
_entity_poly.pdbx_strand_id
1 'polypeptide(L)'
;MKEVLTNPSAGYYMSKDVFGEKGDFITSPEISQMFGELIAIWLINEWTKCGKPTPFQIVELGPGRGTLMSDVLRVFSKFKIAESDFSVSLVEVSPYLSQIQEKCLCKTQDDKINELPKDSQHYKESKSLYGSPVRWYNHISDLPRTFTLFLAHEFFDALPIHKLVKVDQGWREVLIDLNREDSTLRYVLSRERTPASLYCRENEVRKDLEISPQSSVMIQVMASRIHQDGGIGLVIDYGHEGDKTDTFRGFKNHKLHDPLVEPGTADLTADVDFSALKWAATHPKSVEDWKANLTFGTVDQKDFLTRMGINMRLEKLLASCRNEKLANDLKSAHRMLTDPMEMGSKFKFLALYPAVMEKILLKYPPPGFS
;
A
#
# COMPACT_ATOMS: atom_id res chain seq x y z
N MET A 1 12.00 8.55 -10.29
CA MET A 1 11.29 8.02 -9.11
C MET A 1 12.13 7.01 -8.34
N LYS A 2 12.48 5.83 -8.88
CA LYS A 2 13.30 4.81 -8.18
C LYS A 2 14.57 5.36 -7.50
N GLU A 3 15.41 6.07 -8.26
CA GLU A 3 16.64 6.68 -7.72
C GLU A 3 16.35 7.74 -6.63
N VAL A 4 15.25 8.47 -6.74
CA VAL A 4 14.90 9.52 -5.78
C VAL A 4 14.39 8.93 -4.48
N LEU A 5 13.59 7.86 -4.54
CA LEU A 5 12.93 7.30 -3.36
C LEU A 5 13.78 6.26 -2.63
N THR A 6 14.45 5.37 -3.36
CA THR A 6 15.05 4.16 -2.79
C THR A 6 16.52 3.94 -3.17
N ASN A 7 17.23 4.95 -3.67
CA ASN A 7 18.67 4.84 -3.85
C ASN A 7 19.35 4.59 -2.48
N PRO A 8 20.20 3.56 -2.32
CA PRO A 8 20.78 3.23 -1.01
C PRO A 8 21.59 4.36 -0.35
N SER A 9 22.17 5.27 -1.14
CA SER A 9 23.02 6.36 -0.63
C SER A 9 22.26 7.67 -0.43
N ALA A 10 21.27 7.97 -1.28
CA ALA A 10 20.62 9.29 -1.31
C ALA A 10 19.08 9.23 -1.39
N GLY A 11 18.49 8.04 -1.33
CA GLY A 11 17.05 7.83 -1.45
C GLY A 11 16.28 8.45 -0.29
N TYR A 12 15.16 9.08 -0.62
CA TYR A 12 14.29 9.81 0.29
C TYR A 12 13.87 8.96 1.52
N TYR A 13 13.55 7.68 1.33
CA TYR A 13 13.13 6.77 2.41
C TYR A 13 14.28 6.08 3.15
N MET A 14 15.54 6.25 2.73
CA MET A 14 16.66 5.42 3.22
C MET A 14 17.32 5.97 4.50
N SER A 15 17.20 7.27 4.79
CA SER A 15 18.06 7.92 5.79
C SER A 15 17.36 8.82 6.83
N LYS A 16 16.07 9.10 6.70
CA LYS A 16 15.34 10.00 7.61
C LYS A 16 13.88 9.57 7.82
N ASP A 17 13.30 9.97 8.94
CA ASP A 17 11.86 9.83 9.22
C ASP A 17 11.11 10.93 8.47
N VAL A 18 10.26 10.53 7.54
CA VAL A 18 9.56 11.41 6.59
C VAL A 18 8.05 11.48 6.84
N PHE A 19 7.55 10.75 7.84
CA PHE A 19 6.12 10.54 8.08
C PHE A 19 5.60 11.29 9.31
N GLY A 20 4.37 11.80 9.24
CA GLY A 20 3.62 12.44 10.35
C GLY A 20 3.61 13.98 10.28
N GLU A 21 3.08 14.65 11.31
CA GLU A 21 2.92 16.12 11.34
C GLU A 21 4.23 16.92 11.20
N LYS A 22 5.37 16.28 11.50
CA LYS A 22 6.71 16.85 11.33
C LYS A 22 7.44 16.34 10.08
N GLY A 23 6.83 15.41 9.37
CA GLY A 23 7.30 14.86 8.10
C GLY A 23 6.71 15.63 6.90
N ASP A 24 6.96 15.14 5.69
CA ASP A 24 6.42 15.78 4.48
C ASP A 24 4.95 15.37 4.21
N PHE A 25 4.50 14.26 4.79
CA PHE A 25 3.17 13.68 4.57
C PHE A 25 2.54 13.05 5.84
N ILE A 26 1.21 13.08 5.95
CA ILE A 26 0.43 12.46 7.03
C ILE A 26 -0.51 11.41 6.42
N THR A 27 -0.28 10.14 6.75
CA THR A 27 -1.04 8.98 6.22
C THR A 27 -2.29 8.67 7.06
N SER A 28 -3.23 7.90 6.50
CA SER A 28 -4.49 7.57 7.20
C SER A 28 -4.30 6.95 8.60
N PRO A 29 -3.36 6.00 8.80
CA PRO A 29 -3.07 5.43 10.12
C PRO A 29 -2.53 6.47 11.12
N GLU A 30 -1.77 7.47 10.68
CA GLU A 30 -1.24 8.53 11.54
C GLU A 30 -2.31 9.55 11.93
N ILE A 31 -3.35 9.73 11.10
CA ILE A 31 -4.47 10.63 11.39
C ILE A 31 -5.36 10.06 12.49
N SER A 32 -5.66 8.76 12.46
CA SER A 32 -6.51 8.16 13.48
C SER A 32 -6.39 6.66 13.62
N GLN A 33 -6.34 6.21 14.88
CA GLN A 33 -6.52 4.80 15.26
C GLN A 33 -7.82 4.19 14.72
N MET A 34 -8.84 4.99 14.42
CA MET A 34 -10.11 4.49 13.85
C MET A 34 -9.88 3.79 12.51
N PHE A 35 -8.93 4.28 11.71
CA PHE A 35 -8.61 3.69 10.43
C PHE A 35 -8.07 2.27 10.61
N GLY A 36 -6.95 2.12 11.35
CA GLY A 36 -6.31 0.82 11.58
C GLY A 36 -7.23 -0.18 12.28
N GLU A 37 -8.07 0.28 13.21
CA GLU A 37 -9.05 -0.59 13.88
C GLU A 37 -10.08 -1.18 12.92
N LEU A 38 -10.58 -0.40 11.97
CA LEU A 38 -11.56 -0.89 10.98
C LEU A 38 -10.92 -1.83 9.96
N ILE A 39 -9.68 -1.56 9.54
CA ILE A 39 -8.92 -2.48 8.69
C ILE A 39 -8.72 -3.81 9.42
N ALA A 40 -8.36 -3.78 10.70
CA ALA A 40 -8.20 -4.98 11.51
C ALA A 40 -9.49 -5.80 11.62
N ILE A 41 -10.63 -5.12 11.84
CA ILE A 41 -11.95 -5.78 11.89
C ILE A 41 -12.29 -6.41 10.53
N TRP A 42 -12.00 -5.71 9.44
CA TRP A 42 -12.18 -6.25 8.09
C TRP A 42 -11.35 -7.53 7.89
N LEU A 43 -10.06 -7.51 8.25
CA LEU A 43 -9.17 -8.68 8.16
C LEU A 43 -9.70 -9.87 8.96
N ILE A 44 -10.13 -9.65 10.20
CA ILE A 44 -10.67 -10.72 11.06
C ILE A 44 -11.95 -11.31 10.45
N ASN A 45 -12.83 -10.47 9.91
CA ASN A 45 -14.05 -10.90 9.26
C ASN A 45 -13.76 -11.78 8.03
N GLU A 46 -12.86 -11.31 7.17
CA GLU A 46 -12.52 -12.00 5.93
C GLU A 46 -11.73 -13.31 6.17
N TRP A 47 -10.81 -13.32 7.14
CA TRP A 47 -10.16 -14.55 7.61
C TRP A 47 -11.16 -15.55 8.21
N THR A 48 -12.14 -15.06 8.98
CA THR A 48 -13.19 -15.91 9.56
C THR A 48 -14.10 -16.50 8.47
N LYS A 49 -14.43 -15.73 7.43
CA LYS A 49 -15.17 -16.23 6.25
C LYS A 49 -14.44 -17.36 5.53
N CYS A 50 -13.10 -17.39 5.60
CA CYS A 50 -12.28 -18.48 5.06
C CYS A 50 -12.19 -19.71 5.97
N GLY A 51 -12.91 -19.73 7.10
CA GLY A 51 -12.87 -20.85 8.04
C GLY A 51 -11.73 -20.79 9.05
N LYS A 52 -11.12 -19.61 9.27
CA LYS A 52 -10.03 -19.38 10.23
C LYS A 52 -8.80 -20.29 10.00
N PRO A 53 -8.23 -20.33 8.79
CA PRO A 53 -7.06 -21.15 8.50
C PRO A 53 -5.88 -20.80 9.41
N THR A 54 -5.16 -21.82 9.88
CA THR A 54 -3.92 -21.72 10.66
C THR A 54 -2.88 -22.75 10.19
N PRO A 55 -1.57 -22.44 10.25
CA PRO A 55 -1.02 -21.12 10.52
C PRO A 55 -1.33 -20.13 9.38
N PHE A 56 -1.35 -18.84 9.66
CA PHE A 56 -1.47 -17.80 8.64
C PHE A 56 -0.45 -16.68 8.85
N GLN A 57 -0.36 -15.75 7.92
CA GLN A 57 0.45 -14.54 8.11
C GLN A 57 -0.31 -13.28 7.69
N ILE A 58 0.01 -12.17 8.35
CA ILE A 58 -0.42 -10.83 7.93
C ILE A 58 0.79 -10.17 7.29
N VAL A 59 0.66 -9.83 6.01
CA VAL A 59 1.71 -9.16 5.24
C VAL A 59 1.36 -7.71 5.06
N GLU A 60 2.27 -6.80 5.36
CA GLU A 60 2.15 -5.39 5.00
C GLU A 60 3.29 -4.99 4.07
N LEU A 61 2.93 -4.44 2.91
CA LEU A 61 3.88 -3.91 1.92
C LEU A 61 4.12 -2.43 2.21
N GLY A 62 5.37 -2.05 2.45
CA GLY A 62 5.75 -0.67 2.80
C GLY A 62 5.05 -0.15 4.07
N PRO A 63 5.34 -0.71 5.27
CA PRO A 63 4.58 -0.40 6.49
C PRO A 63 4.75 1.02 7.05
N GLY A 64 5.60 1.85 6.43
CA GLY A 64 5.97 3.18 6.94
C GLY A 64 6.52 3.09 8.37
N ARG A 65 5.84 3.71 9.34
CA ARG A 65 6.21 3.67 10.76
C ARG A 65 5.75 2.39 11.49
N GLY A 66 4.94 1.54 10.84
CA GLY A 66 4.31 0.36 11.43
C GLY A 66 3.00 0.65 12.19
N THR A 67 2.47 1.87 12.09
CA THR A 67 1.29 2.32 12.85
C THR A 67 0.03 1.53 12.50
N LEU A 68 -0.19 1.24 11.21
CA LEU A 68 -1.31 0.40 10.76
C LEU A 68 -1.23 -1.01 11.37
N MET A 69 -0.08 -1.68 11.25
CA MET A 69 0.12 -2.99 11.88
C MET A 69 -0.03 -2.94 13.40
N SER A 70 0.41 -1.86 14.05
CA SER A 70 0.28 -1.70 15.50
C SER A 70 -1.18 -1.72 15.94
N ASP A 71 -2.04 -0.99 15.21
CA ASP A 71 -3.49 -1.03 15.42
C ASP A 71 -4.11 -2.39 15.11
N VAL A 72 -3.67 -3.03 14.03
CA VAL A 72 -4.11 -4.39 13.66
C VAL A 72 -3.82 -5.38 14.78
N LEU A 73 -2.58 -5.42 15.25
CA LEU A 73 -2.17 -6.29 16.35
C LEU A 73 -2.92 -5.99 17.65
N ARG A 74 -3.13 -4.70 17.96
CA ARG A 74 -3.91 -4.27 19.12
C ARG A 74 -5.33 -4.79 19.06
N VAL A 75 -6.00 -4.72 17.91
CA VAL A 75 -7.35 -5.26 17.74
C VAL A 75 -7.33 -6.79 17.79
N PHE A 76 -6.41 -7.46 17.09
CA PHE A 76 -6.29 -8.92 17.11
C PHE A 76 -6.16 -9.48 18.53
N SER A 77 -5.40 -8.80 19.40
CA SER A 77 -5.28 -9.17 20.83
C SER A 77 -6.62 -9.19 21.58
N LYS A 78 -7.60 -8.36 21.17
CA LYS A 78 -8.94 -8.31 21.78
C LYS A 78 -9.86 -9.43 21.29
N PHE A 79 -9.60 -9.97 20.11
CA PHE A 79 -10.37 -11.08 19.53
C PHE A 79 -9.84 -12.46 19.92
N LYS A 80 -8.82 -12.52 20.80
CA LYS A 80 -8.24 -13.76 21.34
C LYS A 80 -7.77 -14.75 20.26
N ILE A 81 -7.28 -14.23 19.13
CA ILE A 81 -6.56 -15.03 18.13
C ILE A 81 -5.24 -15.45 18.78
N ALA A 82 -4.89 -16.74 18.75
CA ALA A 82 -3.70 -17.19 19.45
C ALA A 82 -2.44 -16.62 18.77
N GLU A 83 -1.50 -16.14 19.57
CA GLU A 83 -0.28 -15.49 19.08
C GLU A 83 0.58 -16.45 18.24
N SER A 84 0.42 -17.76 18.45
CA SER A 84 1.04 -18.85 17.69
C SER A 84 0.37 -19.15 16.35
N ASP A 85 -0.88 -18.69 16.14
CA ASP A 85 -1.64 -18.98 14.93
C ASP A 85 -1.15 -18.15 13.73
N PHE A 86 -0.45 -17.04 13.98
CA PHE A 86 0.01 -16.15 12.94
C PHE A 86 1.37 -15.49 13.17
N SER A 87 1.99 -15.09 12.06
CA SER A 87 3.13 -14.18 12.05
C SER A 87 2.83 -12.90 11.29
N VAL A 88 3.53 -11.82 11.65
CA VAL A 88 3.57 -10.58 10.88
C VAL A 88 4.79 -10.59 9.97
N SER A 89 4.56 -10.32 8.69
CA SER A 89 5.58 -10.28 7.64
C SER A 89 5.59 -8.90 7.01
N LEU A 90 6.64 -8.12 7.24
CA LEU A 90 6.77 -6.75 6.74
C LEU A 90 7.70 -6.75 5.52
N VAL A 91 7.21 -6.25 4.38
CA VAL A 91 8.06 -6.08 3.18
C VAL A 91 8.57 -4.66 3.16
N GLU A 92 9.83 -4.48 3.55
CA GLU A 92 10.48 -3.18 3.78
C GLU A 92 11.92 -3.25 3.27
N VAL A 93 12.32 -2.25 2.49
CA VAL A 93 13.67 -2.17 1.91
C VAL A 93 14.56 -1.17 2.64
N SER A 94 13.98 -0.25 3.41
CA SER A 94 14.70 0.75 4.21
C SER A 94 15.16 0.16 5.54
N PRO A 95 16.48 0.05 5.79
CA PRO A 95 16.99 -0.37 7.09
C PRO A 95 16.55 0.59 8.21
N TYR A 96 16.45 1.88 7.90
CA TYR A 96 16.01 2.90 8.84
C TYR A 96 14.56 2.72 9.27
N LEU A 97 13.62 2.55 8.31
CA LEU A 97 12.21 2.33 8.64
C LEU A 97 11.99 1.01 9.38
N SER A 98 12.75 -0.04 9.04
CA SER A 98 12.68 -1.31 9.78
C SER A 98 13.04 -1.18 11.27
N GLN A 99 13.85 -0.19 11.65
CA GLN A 99 14.15 0.12 13.06
C GLN A 99 12.99 0.90 13.72
N ILE A 100 12.36 1.82 13.00
CA ILE A 100 11.18 2.54 13.50
C ILE A 100 10.01 1.56 13.71
N GLN A 101 9.78 0.67 12.75
CA GLN A 101 8.75 -0.36 12.81
C GLN A 101 8.97 -1.31 13.99
N GLU A 102 10.21 -1.76 14.23
CA GLU A 102 10.52 -2.59 15.39
C GLU A 102 10.21 -1.86 16.71
N LYS A 103 10.61 -0.59 16.83
CA LYS A 103 10.29 0.22 18.02
C LYS A 103 8.79 0.40 18.23
N CYS A 104 8.02 0.50 17.15
CA CYS A 104 6.56 0.61 17.20
C CYS A 104 5.91 -0.72 17.60
N LEU A 105 6.40 -1.83 17.07
CA LEU A 105 5.69 -3.11 17.07
C LEU A 105 6.18 -4.11 18.11
N CYS A 106 7.39 -3.98 18.66
CA CYS A 106 8.06 -5.04 19.43
C CYS A 106 8.38 -4.62 20.87
N LYS A 107 8.36 -5.59 21.80
CA LYS A 107 8.64 -5.35 23.24
C LYS A 107 10.12 -5.11 23.52
N THR A 108 10.96 -5.90 22.87
CA THR A 108 12.41 -5.93 23.07
C THR A 108 13.06 -5.29 21.86
N GLN A 109 13.87 -4.27 22.11
CA GLN A 109 14.80 -3.71 21.14
C GLN A 109 16.08 -4.52 21.28
N ASP A 110 16.29 -5.48 20.37
CA ASP A 110 17.55 -6.17 20.32
C ASP A 110 18.49 -5.31 19.46
N ASP A 111 19.32 -4.48 20.11
CA ASP A 111 20.37 -3.71 19.42
C ASP A 111 21.36 -4.65 18.69
N LYS A 112 21.38 -5.92 19.09
CA LYS A 112 22.01 -7.00 18.35
C LYS A 112 20.95 -7.65 17.46
N ILE A 113 21.05 -7.41 16.15
CA ILE A 113 20.43 -8.27 15.15
C ILE A 113 20.85 -9.70 15.52
N ASN A 114 19.91 -10.54 15.98
CA ASN A 114 20.20 -11.95 16.17
C ASN A 114 20.78 -12.46 14.85
N GLU A 115 21.97 -13.07 14.88
CA GLU A 115 22.59 -13.62 13.67
C GLU A 115 21.64 -14.67 13.10
N LEU A 116 20.90 -14.27 12.08
CA LEU A 116 19.99 -15.15 11.38
C LEU A 116 20.81 -16.20 10.62
N PRO A 117 20.27 -17.42 10.44
CA PRO A 117 20.86 -18.39 9.54
C PRO A 117 21.13 -17.75 8.16
N LYS A 118 22.27 -18.10 7.53
CA LYS A 118 22.65 -17.53 6.21
C LYS A 118 21.63 -17.79 5.11
N ASP A 119 20.79 -18.80 5.27
CA ASP A 119 19.70 -19.22 4.39
C ASP A 119 18.34 -18.63 4.78
N SER A 120 18.30 -17.73 5.77
CA SER A 120 17.09 -17.02 6.17
C SER A 120 16.56 -16.17 5.01
N GLN A 121 15.27 -16.29 4.74
CA GLN A 121 14.57 -15.49 3.72
C GLN A 121 14.25 -14.07 4.22
N HIS A 122 14.07 -13.91 5.53
CA HIS A 122 13.97 -12.60 6.18
C HIS A 122 15.33 -12.12 6.66
N TYR A 123 15.55 -10.81 6.64
CA TYR A 123 16.81 -10.19 7.08
C TYR A 123 16.77 -9.70 8.54
N LYS A 124 15.58 -9.70 9.16
CA LYS A 124 15.37 -9.31 10.56
C LYS A 124 14.16 -10.04 11.13
N GLU A 125 14.21 -10.38 12.41
CA GLU A 125 13.07 -10.93 13.15
C GLU A 125 13.01 -10.41 14.59
N SER A 126 11.81 -10.36 15.16
CA SER A 126 11.55 -9.98 16.54
C SER A 126 10.19 -10.54 17.00
N LYS A 127 9.74 -10.13 18.18
CA LYS A 127 8.42 -10.49 18.74
C LYS A 127 7.61 -9.24 19.02
N SER A 128 6.36 -9.27 18.57
CA SER A 128 5.44 -8.15 18.74
C SER A 128 5.12 -7.84 20.21
N LEU A 129 4.53 -6.67 20.46
CA LEU A 129 3.94 -6.29 21.75
C LEU A 129 2.95 -7.33 22.30
N TYR A 130 2.39 -8.16 21.42
CA TYR A 130 1.45 -9.23 21.74
C TYR A 130 2.02 -10.61 21.36
N GLY A 131 3.33 -10.82 21.43
CA GLY A 131 3.98 -12.14 21.38
C GLY A 131 4.10 -12.83 20.01
N SER A 132 3.28 -12.48 19.02
CA SER A 132 3.39 -13.02 17.65
C SER A 132 4.74 -12.67 17.00
N PRO A 133 5.34 -13.58 16.21
CA PRO A 133 6.58 -13.30 15.47
C PRO A 133 6.39 -12.16 14.47
N VAL A 134 7.39 -11.27 14.37
CA VAL A 134 7.47 -10.21 13.36
C VAL A 134 8.75 -10.43 12.55
N ARG A 135 8.64 -10.48 11.22
CA ARG A 135 9.76 -10.73 10.30
C ARG A 135 9.78 -9.69 9.20
N TRP A 136 10.97 -9.24 8.80
CA TRP A 136 11.16 -8.27 7.72
C TRP A 136 11.82 -8.91 6.50
N TYR A 137 11.28 -8.62 5.32
CA TYR A 137 11.71 -9.17 4.04
C TYR A 137 12.01 -8.04 3.07
N ASN A 138 13.03 -8.22 2.22
CA ASN A 138 13.32 -7.26 1.15
C ASN A 138 12.33 -7.38 -0.02
N HIS A 139 11.86 -8.60 -0.29
CA HIS A 139 10.99 -8.88 -1.41
C HIS A 139 9.79 -9.72 -1.01
N ILE A 140 8.65 -9.44 -1.65
CA ILE A 140 7.42 -10.22 -1.50
C ILE A 140 7.60 -11.70 -1.92
N SER A 141 8.57 -11.99 -2.79
CA SER A 141 8.92 -13.36 -3.22
C SER A 141 9.52 -14.21 -2.10
N ASP A 142 10.06 -13.58 -1.06
CA ASP A 142 10.79 -14.23 0.03
C ASP A 142 9.82 -14.66 1.15
N LEU A 143 8.52 -14.40 0.99
CA LEU A 143 7.51 -14.69 1.99
C LEU A 143 7.25 -16.21 2.12
N PRO A 144 7.05 -16.72 3.34
CA PRO A 144 6.66 -18.11 3.59
C PRO A 144 5.36 -18.48 2.88
N ARG A 145 5.30 -19.68 2.28
CA ARG A 145 4.09 -20.20 1.61
C ARG A 145 3.05 -20.64 2.65
N THR A 146 2.13 -19.76 3.00
CA THR A 146 1.00 -20.05 3.89
C THR A 146 -0.19 -19.14 3.57
N PHE A 147 -1.35 -19.39 4.19
CA PHE A 147 -2.52 -18.51 4.05
C PHE A 147 -2.13 -17.08 4.44
N THR A 148 -2.34 -16.14 3.53
CA THR A 148 -1.82 -14.77 3.69
C THR A 148 -2.92 -13.72 3.63
N LEU A 149 -2.93 -12.82 4.61
CA LEU A 149 -3.69 -11.58 4.58
C LEU A 149 -2.75 -10.44 4.14
N PHE A 150 -2.85 -9.99 2.89
CA PHE A 150 -2.02 -8.90 2.38
C PHE A 150 -2.68 -7.54 2.61
N LEU A 151 -1.89 -6.58 3.08
CA LEU A 151 -2.18 -5.16 3.18
C LEU A 151 -1.16 -4.38 2.34
N ALA A 152 -1.64 -3.47 1.51
CA ALA A 152 -0.83 -2.49 0.81
C ALA A 152 -1.53 -1.14 0.92
N HIS A 153 -1.05 -0.28 1.80
CA HIS A 153 -1.62 1.03 2.08
C HIS A 153 -0.60 2.11 1.74
N GLU A 154 -0.90 2.97 0.77
CA GLU A 154 0.03 3.99 0.24
C GLU A 154 1.37 3.35 -0.17
N PHE A 155 1.28 2.25 -0.92
CA PHE A 155 2.43 1.48 -1.38
C PHE A 155 2.61 1.58 -2.89
N PHE A 156 1.51 1.53 -3.64
CA PHE A 156 1.55 1.46 -5.10
C PHE A 156 1.78 2.83 -5.73
N ASP A 157 1.39 3.92 -5.07
CA ASP A 157 1.64 5.29 -5.53
C ASP A 157 3.12 5.71 -5.46
N ALA A 158 3.88 5.08 -4.56
CA ALA A 158 5.33 5.23 -4.43
C ALA A 158 6.12 4.35 -5.42
N LEU A 159 5.45 3.47 -6.18
CA LEU A 159 6.14 2.63 -7.16
C LEU A 159 6.45 3.41 -8.45
N PRO A 160 7.66 3.23 -9.03
CA PRO A 160 8.08 3.91 -10.25
C PRO A 160 7.11 3.76 -11.43
N ILE A 161 6.68 4.91 -11.94
CA ILE A 161 5.92 5.03 -13.18
C ILE A 161 6.81 5.38 -14.39
N HIS A 162 6.32 5.07 -15.57
CA HIS A 162 6.77 5.63 -16.85
C HIS A 162 5.68 6.54 -17.41
N LYS A 163 6.08 7.69 -17.95
CA LYS A 163 5.19 8.63 -18.64
C LYS A 163 5.34 8.45 -20.15
N LEU A 164 4.23 8.28 -20.87
CA LEU A 164 4.22 8.15 -22.33
C LEU A 164 3.28 9.17 -22.98
N VAL A 165 3.69 9.68 -24.13
CA VAL A 165 2.92 10.62 -24.95
C VAL A 165 2.74 10.02 -26.35
N LYS A 166 1.52 10.14 -26.89
CA LYS A 166 1.15 9.67 -28.23
C LYS A 166 1.49 10.74 -29.25
N VAL A 167 2.37 10.40 -30.19
CA VAL A 167 2.69 11.22 -31.37
C VAL A 167 2.31 10.47 -32.65
N ASP A 168 2.42 11.12 -33.81
CA ASP A 168 2.03 10.52 -35.11
C ASP A 168 2.72 9.17 -35.39
N GLN A 169 3.96 9.00 -34.92
CA GLN A 169 4.74 7.78 -35.06
C GLN A 169 4.53 6.76 -33.91
N GLY A 170 3.46 6.92 -33.13
CA GLY A 170 3.12 6.09 -31.97
C GLY A 170 3.59 6.65 -30.63
N TRP A 171 3.70 5.79 -29.62
CA TRP A 171 4.09 6.22 -28.27
C TRP A 171 5.57 6.62 -28.18
N ARG A 172 5.85 7.66 -27.38
CA ARG A 172 7.18 8.08 -26.94
C ARG A 172 7.19 8.22 -25.43
N GLU A 173 8.32 7.89 -24.82
CA GLU A 173 8.48 7.99 -23.38
C GLU A 173 9.01 9.39 -23.01
N VAL A 174 8.49 9.94 -21.92
CA VAL A 174 9.03 11.14 -21.28
C VAL A 174 10.17 10.70 -20.36
N LEU A 175 11.37 11.18 -20.65
CA LEU A 175 12.61 10.88 -19.94
C LEU A 175 13.13 12.13 -19.23
N ILE A 176 14.07 11.92 -18.31
CA ILE A 176 14.79 13.01 -17.63
C ILE A 176 16.19 13.13 -18.24
N ASP A 177 16.57 14.34 -18.63
CA ASP A 177 17.89 14.68 -19.17
C ASP A 177 18.52 15.82 -18.37
N LEU A 178 19.85 15.95 -18.47
CA LEU A 178 20.59 17.05 -17.88
C LEU A 178 20.64 18.22 -18.87
N ASN A 179 20.18 19.39 -18.44
CA ASN A 179 20.50 20.63 -19.12
C ASN A 179 21.99 20.94 -18.91
N ARG A 180 22.76 20.95 -20.00
CA ARG A 180 24.23 21.10 -19.93
C ARG A 180 24.67 22.52 -19.57
N GLU A 181 23.82 23.52 -19.74
CA GLU A 181 24.18 24.92 -19.51
C GLU A 181 24.18 25.26 -18.01
N ASP A 182 23.20 24.76 -17.25
CA ASP A 182 22.98 25.10 -15.84
C ASP A 182 22.99 23.88 -14.91
N SER A 183 23.24 22.67 -15.46
CA SER A 183 23.22 21.40 -14.73
C SER A 183 21.89 21.08 -14.03
N THR A 184 20.78 21.64 -14.52
CA THR A 184 19.43 21.33 -14.03
C THR A 184 18.82 20.12 -14.75
N LEU A 185 17.85 19.46 -14.13
CA LEU A 185 17.11 18.37 -14.77
C LEU A 185 15.94 18.92 -15.60
N ARG A 186 15.65 18.28 -16.73
CA ARG A 186 14.50 18.61 -17.59
C ARG A 186 13.83 17.38 -18.15
N TYR A 187 12.55 17.51 -18.47
CA TYR A 187 11.82 16.50 -19.24
C TYR A 187 12.22 16.57 -20.72
N VAL A 188 12.44 15.41 -21.34
CA VAL A 188 12.68 15.26 -22.79
C VAL A 188 11.86 14.09 -23.32
N LEU A 189 11.57 14.07 -24.62
CA LEU A 189 10.93 12.93 -25.27
C LEU A 189 11.97 11.97 -25.85
N SER A 190 11.72 10.67 -25.71
CA SER A 190 12.51 9.64 -26.37
C SER A 190 12.44 9.82 -27.90
N ARG A 191 13.57 9.59 -28.59
CA ARG A 191 13.62 9.67 -30.06
C ARG A 191 12.82 8.53 -30.70
N GLU A 192 12.96 7.34 -30.14
CA GLU A 192 12.32 6.11 -30.60
C GLU A 192 11.42 5.51 -29.52
N ARG A 193 10.71 4.44 -29.87
CA ARG A 193 9.94 3.65 -28.92
C ARG A 193 10.88 3.00 -27.91
N THR A 194 10.49 3.04 -26.64
CA THR A 194 11.20 2.38 -25.55
C THR A 194 10.44 1.13 -25.11
N PRO A 195 11.04 0.22 -24.31
CA PRO A 195 10.33 -0.94 -23.77
C PRO A 195 9.07 -0.59 -22.95
N ALA A 196 9.01 0.60 -22.34
CA ALA A 196 7.82 1.07 -21.63
C ALA A 196 6.57 1.10 -22.53
N SER A 197 6.76 1.36 -23.83
CA SER A 197 5.65 1.37 -24.80
C SER A 197 4.98 0.01 -25.01
N LEU A 198 5.60 -1.10 -24.59
CA LEU A 198 5.02 -2.45 -24.68
C LEU A 198 3.85 -2.65 -23.69
N TYR A 199 3.74 -1.81 -22.67
CA TYR A 199 2.66 -1.86 -21.69
C TYR A 199 1.44 -1.01 -22.11
N CYS A 200 1.53 -0.25 -23.21
CA CYS A 200 0.41 0.48 -23.76
C CYS A 200 -0.57 -0.50 -24.42
N ARG A 201 -1.86 -0.40 -24.08
CA ARG A 201 -2.91 -1.21 -24.71
C ARG A 201 -3.10 -0.82 -26.17
N GLU A 202 -3.41 -1.78 -27.05
CA GLU A 202 -3.62 -1.50 -28.48
C GLU A 202 -4.78 -0.52 -28.72
N ASN A 203 -5.85 -0.63 -27.92
CA ASN A 203 -7.04 0.22 -28.01
C ASN A 203 -6.95 1.50 -27.16
N GLU A 204 -5.74 1.95 -26.84
CA GLU A 204 -5.54 3.12 -26.00
C GLU A 204 -5.87 4.42 -26.75
N VAL A 205 -6.89 5.12 -26.25
CA VAL A 205 -7.42 6.36 -26.84
C VAL A 205 -6.81 7.62 -26.24
N ARG A 206 -6.20 7.52 -25.04
CA ARG A 206 -5.53 8.64 -24.38
C ARG A 206 -4.33 9.11 -25.19
N LYS A 207 -3.95 10.38 -24.99
CA LYS A 207 -2.75 10.97 -25.59
C LYS A 207 -1.55 10.92 -24.66
N ASP A 208 -1.79 10.84 -23.36
CA ASP A 208 -0.77 10.79 -22.32
C ASP A 208 -1.12 9.66 -21.36
N LEU A 209 -0.13 8.89 -20.93
CA LEU A 209 -0.28 7.80 -19.98
C LEU A 209 0.80 7.80 -18.92
N GLU A 210 0.39 7.42 -17.72
CA GLU A 210 1.24 6.90 -16.67
C GLU A 210 1.01 5.39 -16.56
N ILE A 211 2.10 4.63 -16.57
CA ILE A 211 2.07 3.17 -16.38
C ILE A 211 3.07 2.77 -15.31
N SER A 212 2.74 1.78 -14.49
CA SER A 212 3.68 1.18 -13.54
C SER A 212 3.79 -0.33 -13.79
N PRO A 213 4.82 -0.77 -14.53
CA PRO A 213 5.15 -2.18 -14.66
C PRO A 213 5.41 -2.83 -13.30
N GLN A 214 6.04 -2.12 -12.36
CA GLN A 214 6.33 -2.65 -11.03
C GLN A 214 5.05 -2.90 -10.22
N SER A 215 4.08 -1.97 -10.28
CA SER A 215 2.76 -2.18 -9.66
C SER A 215 2.06 -3.41 -10.25
N SER A 216 2.16 -3.60 -11.57
CA SER A 216 1.59 -4.77 -12.25
C SER A 216 2.23 -6.08 -11.77
N VAL A 217 3.56 -6.12 -11.64
CA VAL A 217 4.27 -7.31 -11.13
C VAL A 217 3.91 -7.57 -9.66
N MET A 218 3.87 -6.54 -8.82
CA MET A 218 3.57 -6.73 -7.38
C MET A 218 2.16 -7.29 -7.17
N ILE A 219 1.16 -6.72 -7.85
CA ILE A 219 -0.21 -7.21 -7.72
C ILE A 219 -0.36 -8.62 -8.33
N GLN A 220 0.39 -8.95 -9.39
CA GLN A 220 0.43 -10.32 -9.95
C GLN A 220 1.06 -11.32 -9.00
N VAL A 221 2.11 -10.95 -8.27
CA VAL A 221 2.70 -11.82 -7.24
C VAL A 221 1.69 -12.02 -6.10
N MET A 222 1.08 -10.95 -5.58
CA MET A 222 0.02 -11.06 -4.56
C MET A 222 -1.12 -11.97 -5.03
N ALA A 223 -1.64 -11.74 -6.24
CA ALA A 223 -2.68 -12.53 -6.88
C ALA A 223 -2.28 -14.01 -7.01
N SER A 224 -1.04 -14.30 -7.44
CA SER A 224 -0.54 -15.67 -7.55
C SER A 224 -0.45 -16.35 -6.18
N ARG A 225 -0.08 -15.62 -5.12
CA ARG A 225 0.03 -16.13 -3.75
C ARG A 225 -1.33 -16.42 -3.15
N ILE A 226 -2.27 -15.48 -3.28
CA ILE A 226 -3.67 -15.67 -2.87
C ILE A 226 -4.27 -16.90 -3.54
N HIS A 227 -4.02 -17.06 -4.84
CA HIS A 227 -4.52 -18.18 -5.61
C HIS A 227 -3.91 -19.53 -5.20
N GLN A 228 -2.57 -19.61 -5.06
CA GLN A 228 -1.86 -20.87 -4.81
C GLN A 228 -1.89 -21.32 -3.36
N ASP A 229 -1.69 -20.38 -2.43
CA ASP A 229 -1.46 -20.67 -1.01
C ASP A 229 -2.69 -20.33 -0.15
N GLY A 230 -3.72 -19.72 -0.75
CA GLY A 230 -4.86 -19.15 -0.05
C GLY A 230 -4.53 -17.79 0.55
N GLY A 231 -5.53 -16.91 0.61
CA GLY A 231 -5.34 -15.59 1.20
C GLY A 231 -6.35 -14.58 0.72
N ILE A 232 -6.18 -13.35 1.17
CA ILE A 232 -7.00 -12.19 0.82
C ILE A 232 -6.08 -10.99 0.76
N GLY A 233 -6.30 -10.07 -0.19
CA GLY A 233 -5.54 -8.84 -0.30
C GLY A 233 -6.43 -7.61 -0.13
N LEU A 234 -5.88 -6.56 0.47
CA LEU A 234 -6.48 -5.23 0.52
C LEU A 234 -5.45 -4.19 0.08
N VAL A 235 -5.79 -3.46 -0.97
CA VAL A 235 -5.01 -2.34 -1.51
C VAL A 235 -5.77 -1.05 -1.25
N ILE A 236 -5.08 -0.07 -0.67
CA ILE A 236 -5.63 1.24 -0.30
C ILE A 236 -4.65 2.29 -0.79
N ASP A 237 -5.06 3.11 -1.75
CA ASP A 237 -4.15 4.08 -2.34
C ASP A 237 -4.88 5.25 -3.00
N TYR A 238 -4.14 6.33 -3.25
CA TYR A 238 -4.56 7.40 -4.14
C TYR A 238 -4.74 6.84 -5.55
N GLY A 239 -5.86 7.12 -6.20
CA GLY A 239 -6.03 6.57 -7.54
C GLY A 239 -7.31 6.89 -8.27
N HIS A 240 -7.42 6.24 -9.42
CA HIS A 240 -8.45 6.45 -10.41
C HIS A 240 -8.68 5.17 -11.23
N GLU A 241 -9.65 5.14 -12.14
CA GLU A 241 -10.02 3.97 -12.94
C GLU A 241 -9.72 4.15 -14.42
N GLY A 242 -8.51 4.62 -14.74
CA GLY A 242 -8.06 4.85 -16.12
C GLY A 242 -8.48 6.19 -16.75
N ASP A 243 -9.09 7.09 -15.97
CA ASP A 243 -9.59 8.40 -16.38
C ASP A 243 -8.60 9.57 -16.22
N LYS A 244 -7.52 9.41 -15.44
CA LYS A 244 -6.44 10.41 -15.31
C LYS A 244 -5.24 10.09 -16.21
N THR A 245 -4.40 11.11 -16.43
CA THR A 245 -3.27 11.05 -17.35
C THR A 245 -1.95 11.49 -16.73
N ASP A 246 -1.87 12.70 -16.16
CA ASP A 246 -0.67 13.23 -15.51
C ASP A 246 -0.95 13.49 -14.03
N THR A 247 -0.36 12.66 -13.18
CA THR A 247 -0.55 12.69 -11.74
C THR A 247 0.77 12.67 -10.98
N PHE A 248 1.90 12.49 -11.67
CA PHE A 248 3.23 12.52 -11.09
C PHE A 248 3.56 13.87 -10.45
N ARG A 249 3.88 13.85 -9.16
CA ARG A 249 4.10 15.07 -8.37
C ARG A 249 5.03 14.80 -7.18
N GLY A 250 5.66 15.86 -6.69
CA GLY A 250 6.43 15.86 -5.45
C GLY A 250 5.66 16.52 -4.31
N PHE A 251 5.90 16.08 -3.07
CA PHE A 251 5.44 16.75 -1.86
C PHE A 251 6.61 17.04 -0.92
N LYS A 252 6.68 18.28 -0.43
CA LYS A 252 7.68 18.75 0.53
C LYS A 252 7.00 19.70 1.50
N ASN A 253 7.09 19.46 2.81
CA ASN A 253 6.42 20.21 3.87
C ASN A 253 4.93 20.45 3.60
N HIS A 254 4.19 19.39 3.24
CA HIS A 254 2.75 19.42 2.90
C HIS A 254 2.36 20.34 1.72
N LYS A 255 3.31 20.64 0.83
CA LYS A 255 3.07 21.45 -0.39
C LYS A 255 3.53 20.70 -1.62
N LEU A 256 2.87 20.98 -2.74
CA LEU A 256 3.32 20.52 -4.06
C LEU A 256 4.73 21.07 -4.32
N HIS A 257 5.60 20.17 -4.76
CA HIS A 257 6.99 20.42 -5.07
C HIS A 257 7.30 19.82 -6.46
N ASP A 258 8.11 20.54 -7.25
CA ASP A 258 8.50 20.06 -8.56
C ASP A 258 9.42 18.83 -8.43
N PRO A 259 9.08 17.67 -9.02
CA PRO A 259 9.90 16.47 -8.95
C PRO A 259 11.34 16.61 -9.43
N LEU A 260 11.64 17.59 -10.29
CA LEU A 260 12.98 17.81 -10.85
C LEU A 260 13.84 18.78 -10.02
N VAL A 261 13.24 19.48 -9.06
CA VAL A 261 13.94 20.43 -8.18
C VAL A 261 14.42 19.72 -6.92
N GLU A 262 15.71 19.79 -6.62
CA GLU A 262 16.34 19.12 -5.47
C GLU A 262 15.91 17.65 -5.27
N PRO A 263 16.11 16.76 -6.27
CA PRO A 263 15.67 15.37 -6.17
C PRO A 263 16.24 14.66 -4.94
N GLY A 264 15.43 13.86 -4.27
CA GLY A 264 15.76 13.20 -3.01
C GLY A 264 15.35 13.99 -1.77
N THR A 265 14.92 15.25 -1.93
CA THR A 265 14.47 16.09 -0.79
C THR A 265 12.96 16.12 -0.59
N ALA A 266 12.19 15.65 -1.57
CA ALA A 266 10.73 15.60 -1.57
C ALA A 266 10.25 14.18 -1.83
N ASP A 267 9.08 13.85 -1.29
CA ASP A 267 8.39 12.59 -1.59
C ASP A 267 7.81 12.64 -2.99
N LEU A 268 7.91 11.56 -3.76
CA LEU A 268 7.38 11.47 -5.12
C LEU A 268 6.25 10.46 -5.17
N THR A 269 5.11 10.86 -5.72
CA THR A 269 3.90 10.03 -5.82
C THR A 269 3.28 10.17 -7.20
N ALA A 270 2.56 9.12 -7.62
CA ALA A 270 1.68 9.13 -8.78
C ALA A 270 0.39 8.36 -8.42
N ASP A 271 -0.77 8.84 -8.91
CA ASP A 271 -2.02 8.16 -8.66
C ASP A 271 -2.02 6.74 -9.26
N VAL A 272 -2.56 5.80 -8.51
CA VAL A 272 -2.67 4.40 -8.92
C VAL A 272 -3.82 4.22 -9.92
N ASP A 273 -3.51 3.62 -11.06
CA ASP A 273 -4.52 3.11 -12.00
C ASP A 273 -5.08 1.77 -11.48
N PHE A 274 -6.21 1.84 -10.76
CA PHE A 274 -6.87 0.66 -10.21
C PHE A 274 -7.47 -0.24 -11.30
N SER A 275 -7.77 0.29 -12.49
CA SER A 275 -8.20 -0.51 -13.64
C SER A 275 -7.04 -1.39 -14.14
N ALA A 276 -5.81 -0.87 -14.13
CA ALA A 276 -4.62 -1.67 -14.43
C ALA A 276 -4.36 -2.72 -13.34
N LEU A 277 -4.46 -2.36 -12.05
CA LEU A 277 -4.28 -3.32 -10.95
C LEU A 277 -5.29 -4.47 -10.99
N LYS A 278 -6.59 -4.17 -11.19
CA LYS A 278 -7.64 -5.20 -11.32
C LYS A 278 -7.36 -6.16 -12.47
N TRP A 279 -6.96 -5.62 -13.62
CA TRP A 279 -6.63 -6.43 -14.79
C TRP A 279 -5.46 -7.38 -14.50
N ALA A 280 -4.37 -6.84 -13.93
CA ALA A 280 -3.18 -7.61 -13.58
C ALA A 280 -3.45 -8.67 -12.48
N ALA A 281 -4.31 -8.36 -11.51
CA ALA A 281 -4.69 -9.27 -10.43
C ALA A 281 -5.53 -10.47 -10.93
N THR A 282 -6.38 -10.25 -11.94
CA THR A 282 -7.29 -11.27 -12.48
C THR A 282 -6.64 -12.13 -13.56
N HIS A 283 -5.63 -11.60 -14.27
CA HIS A 283 -4.90 -12.28 -15.34
C HIS A 283 -3.39 -12.39 -15.02
N PRO A 284 -3.00 -13.12 -13.96
CA PRO A 284 -1.58 -13.22 -13.56
C PRO A 284 -0.72 -14.04 -14.54
N LYS A 285 -1.34 -14.73 -15.50
CA LYS A 285 -0.69 -15.38 -16.65
C LYS A 285 -1.49 -15.09 -17.91
N SER A 286 -0.80 -14.95 -19.04
CA SER A 286 -1.36 -14.71 -20.38
C SER A 286 -2.08 -15.94 -20.96
N VAL A 287 -2.97 -16.58 -20.20
CA VAL A 287 -3.80 -17.68 -20.68
C VAL A 287 -5.25 -17.19 -20.68
N GLU A 288 -5.88 -17.17 -21.85
CA GLU A 288 -7.06 -16.36 -22.17
C GLU A 288 -8.37 -16.72 -21.44
N ASP A 289 -8.42 -17.77 -20.62
CA ASP A 289 -9.68 -18.21 -19.96
C ASP A 289 -9.59 -18.37 -18.43
N TRP A 290 -8.50 -17.93 -17.79
CA TRP A 290 -8.30 -18.15 -16.35
C TRP A 290 -8.39 -16.87 -15.51
N LYS A 291 -9.50 -16.69 -14.78
CA LYS A 291 -9.58 -15.72 -13.67
C LYS A 291 -9.01 -16.37 -12.42
N ALA A 292 -7.74 -16.10 -12.11
CA ALA A 292 -7.11 -16.66 -10.91
C ALA A 292 -7.73 -16.12 -9.62
N ASN A 293 -8.19 -14.86 -9.67
CA ASN A 293 -8.72 -14.11 -8.54
C ASN A 293 -9.96 -13.32 -8.93
N LEU A 294 -10.69 -12.90 -7.91
CA LEU A 294 -11.79 -11.93 -7.96
C LEU A 294 -11.32 -10.64 -7.32
N THR A 295 -11.88 -9.53 -7.79
CA THR A 295 -11.62 -8.20 -7.24
C THR A 295 -12.93 -7.55 -6.82
N PHE A 296 -12.94 -6.92 -5.64
CA PHE A 296 -14.05 -6.10 -5.15
C PHE A 296 -13.60 -4.65 -5.00
N GLY A 297 -14.44 -3.72 -5.46
CA GLY A 297 -14.09 -2.32 -5.59
C GLY A 297 -14.01 -1.88 -7.06
N THR A 298 -13.57 -0.67 -7.34
CA THR A 298 -12.96 0.31 -6.42
C THR A 298 -14.05 1.07 -5.69
N VAL A 299 -13.88 1.28 -4.40
CA VAL A 299 -14.77 2.12 -3.60
C VAL A 299 -13.99 3.25 -2.96
N ASP A 300 -14.63 4.40 -2.79
CA ASP A 300 -14.05 5.54 -2.09
C ASP A 300 -13.78 5.18 -0.62
N GLN A 301 -12.68 5.71 -0.07
CA GLN A 301 -12.33 5.53 1.34
C GLN A 301 -13.47 5.92 2.27
N LYS A 302 -14.13 7.05 2.00
CA LYS A 302 -15.30 7.49 2.76
C LYS A 302 -16.36 6.40 2.82
N ASP A 303 -16.72 5.81 1.69
CA ASP A 303 -17.81 4.84 1.59
C ASP A 303 -17.41 3.55 2.30
N PHE A 304 -16.19 3.08 2.09
CA PHE A 304 -15.66 1.91 2.79
C PHE A 304 -15.69 2.10 4.30
N LEU A 305 -15.09 3.17 4.82
CA LEU A 305 -15.00 3.45 6.26
C LEU A 305 -16.39 3.65 6.89
N THR A 306 -17.29 4.33 6.18
CA THR A 306 -18.67 4.54 6.64
C THR A 306 -19.41 3.22 6.77
N ARG A 307 -19.33 2.35 5.75
CA ARG A 307 -19.96 1.02 5.75
C ARG A 307 -19.33 0.07 6.78
N MET A 308 -18.04 0.23 7.07
CA MET A 308 -17.35 -0.49 8.14
C MET A 308 -17.67 0.04 9.55
N GLY A 309 -18.41 1.16 9.66
CA GLY A 309 -18.92 1.66 10.94
C GLY A 309 -18.02 2.70 11.62
N ILE A 310 -17.25 3.50 10.87
CA ILE A 310 -16.39 4.55 11.45
C ILE A 310 -17.14 5.54 12.34
N ASN A 311 -18.39 5.87 11.99
CA ASN A 311 -19.24 6.77 12.79
C ASN A 311 -19.53 6.18 14.18
N MET A 312 -19.89 4.89 14.23
CA MET A 312 -20.13 4.19 15.48
C MET A 312 -18.86 4.12 16.33
N ARG A 313 -17.70 3.97 15.68
CA ARG A 313 -16.43 3.94 16.39
C ARG A 313 -16.08 5.31 16.99
N LEU A 314 -16.28 6.39 16.23
CA LEU A 314 -16.11 7.76 16.72
C LEU A 314 -16.99 8.02 17.94
N GLU A 315 -18.28 7.66 17.88
CA GLU A 315 -19.21 7.81 19.00
C GLU A 315 -18.71 7.10 20.27
N LYS A 316 -18.21 5.87 20.14
CA LYS A 316 -17.64 5.11 21.28
C LYS A 316 -16.40 5.78 21.85
N LEU A 317 -15.51 6.30 21.00
CA LEU A 317 -14.30 7.00 21.45
C LEU A 317 -14.68 8.30 22.18
N LEU A 318 -15.59 9.10 21.62
CA LEU A 318 -16.09 10.33 22.22
C LEU A 318 -16.77 10.08 23.57
N ALA A 319 -17.58 9.03 23.69
CA ALA A 319 -18.24 8.67 24.95
C ALA A 319 -17.25 8.32 26.08
N SER A 320 -16.06 7.80 25.72
CA SER A 320 -14.99 7.50 26.67
C SER A 320 -14.03 8.68 26.92
N CYS A 321 -14.14 9.75 26.11
CA CYS A 321 -13.23 10.87 26.14
C CYS A 321 -13.62 11.87 27.22
N ARG A 322 -12.66 12.20 28.11
CA ARG A 322 -12.84 13.20 29.18
C ARG A 322 -12.21 14.56 28.84
N ASN A 323 -11.53 14.66 27.71
CA ASN A 323 -10.76 15.83 27.30
C ASN A 323 -11.38 16.44 26.03
N GLU A 324 -11.82 17.68 26.12
CA GLU A 324 -12.46 18.38 25.01
C GLU A 324 -11.53 18.56 23.80
N LYS A 325 -10.24 18.83 24.04
CA LYS A 325 -9.25 18.91 22.96
C LYS A 325 -9.16 17.59 22.20
N LEU A 326 -8.97 16.49 22.92
CA LEU A 326 -8.91 15.15 22.31
C LEU A 326 -10.22 14.80 21.58
N ALA A 327 -11.37 15.20 22.12
CA ALA A 327 -12.66 15.01 21.45
C ALA A 327 -12.76 15.78 20.12
N ASN A 328 -12.22 17.01 20.05
CA ASN A 328 -12.16 17.79 18.82
C ASN A 328 -11.16 17.22 17.82
N ASP A 329 -9.99 16.76 18.30
CA ASP A 329 -8.98 16.11 17.46
C ASP A 329 -9.56 14.85 16.80
N LEU A 330 -10.31 14.02 17.55
CA LEU A 330 -10.99 12.83 17.02
C LEU A 330 -12.03 13.17 15.93
N LYS A 331 -12.81 14.24 16.12
CA LYS A 331 -13.79 14.71 15.11
C LYS A 331 -13.09 15.23 13.86
N SER A 332 -12.00 15.99 14.03
CA SER A 332 -11.19 16.49 12.92
C SER A 332 -10.59 15.35 12.12
N ALA A 333 -10.02 14.36 12.80
CA ALA A 333 -9.45 13.16 12.19
C ALA A 333 -10.50 12.33 11.43
N HIS A 334 -11.69 12.13 12.02
CA HIS A 334 -12.82 11.49 11.33
C HIS A 334 -13.19 12.24 10.04
N ARG A 335 -13.31 13.56 10.12
CA ARG A 335 -13.61 14.39 8.95
C ARG A 335 -12.51 14.25 7.89
N MET A 336 -11.24 14.35 8.26
CA MET A 336 -10.12 14.22 7.32
C MET A 336 -10.19 12.90 6.53
N LEU A 337 -10.51 11.80 7.21
CA LEU A 337 -10.63 10.46 6.61
C LEU A 337 -11.86 10.28 5.71
N THR A 338 -12.96 11.02 5.96
CA THR A 338 -14.28 10.76 5.35
C THR A 338 -14.82 11.90 4.48
N ASP A 339 -14.26 13.11 4.56
CA ASP A 339 -14.68 14.25 3.75
C ASP A 339 -14.23 14.03 2.29
N PRO A 340 -15.14 14.09 1.29
CA PRO A 340 -14.80 13.92 -0.11
C PRO A 340 -13.74 14.89 -0.64
N MET A 341 -13.65 16.09 -0.05
CA MET A 341 -12.65 17.10 -0.46
C MET A 341 -11.27 16.83 0.15
N GLU A 342 -11.22 16.05 1.23
CA GLU A 342 -10.00 15.62 1.91
C GLU A 342 -9.54 14.27 1.37
N MET A 343 -9.46 13.23 2.21
CA MET A 343 -9.02 11.88 1.79
C MET A 343 -10.18 11.03 1.27
N GLY A 344 -11.42 11.37 1.62
CA GLY A 344 -12.58 10.51 1.49
C GLY A 344 -12.84 9.98 0.06
N SER A 345 -12.67 10.84 -0.95
CA SER A 345 -12.82 10.45 -2.37
C SER A 345 -11.50 10.38 -3.13
N LYS A 346 -10.37 10.76 -2.52
CA LYS A 346 -9.04 10.66 -3.16
C LYS A 346 -8.47 9.25 -3.06
N PHE A 347 -8.69 8.60 -1.93
CA PHE A 347 -8.27 7.22 -1.69
C PHE A 347 -9.33 6.22 -2.15
N LYS A 348 -8.85 5.13 -2.75
CA LYS A 348 -9.67 4.01 -3.20
C LYS A 348 -9.27 2.74 -2.49
N PHE A 349 -10.26 1.88 -2.26
CA PHE A 349 -10.10 0.55 -1.70
C PHE A 349 -10.35 -0.49 -2.80
N LEU A 350 -9.47 -1.49 -2.86
CA LEU A 350 -9.57 -2.65 -3.74
C LEU A 350 -9.23 -3.92 -2.94
N ALA A 351 -10.15 -4.87 -2.90
CA ALA A 351 -9.91 -6.17 -2.28
C ALA A 351 -9.73 -7.28 -3.32
N LEU A 352 -8.87 -8.25 -3.01
CA LEU A 352 -8.52 -9.40 -3.85
C LEU A 352 -8.86 -10.70 -3.13
N TYR A 353 -9.49 -11.62 -3.85
CA TYR A 353 -9.93 -12.92 -3.34
C TYR A 353 -9.59 -14.04 -4.33
N PRO A 354 -9.36 -15.29 -3.87
CA PRO A 354 -9.18 -16.41 -4.78
C PRO A 354 -10.51 -16.74 -5.46
N ALA A 355 -10.46 -17.09 -6.75
CA ALA A 355 -11.68 -17.31 -7.56
C ALA A 355 -12.62 -18.39 -6.99
N VAL A 356 -12.08 -19.37 -6.27
CA VAL A 356 -12.85 -20.41 -5.59
C VAL A 356 -13.89 -19.86 -4.59
N MET A 357 -13.71 -18.63 -4.09
CA MET A 357 -14.61 -18.00 -3.14
C MET A 357 -15.85 -17.35 -3.80
N GLU A 358 -15.99 -17.37 -5.13
CA GLU A 358 -17.08 -16.68 -5.85
C GLU A 358 -18.47 -16.93 -5.23
N LYS A 359 -18.84 -18.20 -5.03
CA LYS A 359 -20.15 -18.58 -4.47
C LYS A 359 -20.35 -18.04 -3.04
N ILE A 360 -19.29 -18.02 -2.24
CA ILE A 360 -19.34 -17.52 -0.86
C ILE A 360 -19.51 -16.00 -0.89
N LEU A 361 -18.77 -15.30 -1.76
CA LEU A 361 -18.78 -13.84 -1.84
C LEU A 361 -20.06 -13.29 -2.48
N LEU A 362 -20.70 -14.05 -3.38
CA LEU A 362 -22.05 -13.72 -3.88
C LEU A 362 -23.10 -13.78 -2.77
N LYS A 363 -22.97 -14.73 -1.85
CA LYS A 363 -23.91 -14.88 -0.72
C LYS A 363 -23.57 -13.93 0.45
N TYR A 364 -22.29 -13.68 0.67
CA TYR A 364 -21.74 -12.90 1.78
C TYR A 364 -20.67 -11.94 1.26
N PRO A 365 -21.07 -10.82 0.62
CA PRO A 365 -20.13 -9.88 0.04
C PRO A 365 -19.14 -9.32 1.07
N PRO A 366 -17.93 -8.93 0.63
CA PRO A 366 -16.98 -8.21 1.47
C PRO A 366 -17.61 -6.94 2.05
N PRO A 367 -17.63 -6.75 3.38
CA PRO A 367 -18.16 -5.53 3.97
C PRO A 367 -17.29 -4.35 3.52
N GLY A 368 -17.91 -3.18 3.41
CA GLY A 368 -17.26 -1.98 2.86
C GLY A 368 -17.36 -1.85 1.34
N PHE A 369 -17.51 -2.95 0.61
CA PHE A 369 -17.49 -2.96 -0.87
C PHE A 369 -18.87 -3.03 -1.52
N SER A 370 -19.93 -3.32 -0.76
CA SER A 370 -21.33 -3.43 -1.20
C SER A 370 -22.22 -2.37 -0.57
#